data_AF-A0A2P7ZQ43-F1
#
_entry.id   AF-A0A2P7ZQ43-F1
#
_cell.length_a   1.000
_cell.length_b   1.000
_cell.length_c   1.000
_cell.angle_alpha   90.00
_cell.angle_beta   90.00
_cell.angle_gamma   90.00
#
_symmetry.space_group_name_H-M   'P 1'
#
loop_
_entity.id
_entity.type
_entity.pdbx_description
1 polymer ?
#
loop_
_entity_poly.entity_id
_entity_poly.type
_entity_poly.pdbx_seq_one_letter_code
_entity_poly.pdbx_strand_id
1 'polypeptide(L)'
;MSTIFYFAYQCLVQAPTLDVDEGNSLLWSILTVAFSSAPMISTQLITSPFTSTVNVFIPPEARKNDKALRQWSENPSGDTLIEFTSLRFLPFPKRKTVRLEDLRVMQRRTGRIAQYEYLPPKLRANSQGKELGWLKALIGGRRAFYVREGAQYTKNTRGPGVWNDLVAAILKQSGYKMPEPVKLKTAPRPVSRRKPPGQLR
;
A
#
# COMPACT_ATOMS: atom_id res chain seq x y z
N MET A 1 3.06 11.64 -11.55
CA MET A 1 3.88 12.61 -12.32
C MET A 1 3.03 13.40 -13.32
N SER A 2 2.32 12.76 -14.26
CA SER A 2 1.47 13.47 -15.25
C SER A 2 0.48 14.49 -14.64
N THR A 3 -0.19 14.17 -13.53
CA THR A 3 -1.13 15.08 -12.86
C THR A 3 -0.48 16.35 -12.28
N ILE A 4 0.81 16.30 -11.94
CA ILE A 4 1.55 17.46 -11.42
C ILE A 4 1.86 18.43 -12.56
N PHE A 5 2.31 17.90 -13.70
CA PHE A 5 2.56 18.72 -14.90
C PHE A 5 1.28 19.34 -15.44
N TYR A 6 0.16 18.60 -15.40
CA TYR A 6 -1.14 19.15 -15.76
C TYR A 6 -1.56 20.30 -14.84
N PHE A 7 -1.43 20.13 -13.51
CA PHE A 7 -1.72 21.21 -12.56
C PHE A 7 -0.81 22.43 -12.77
N ALA A 8 0.50 22.21 -12.96
CA ALA A 8 1.47 23.28 -13.20
C ALA A 8 1.16 24.05 -14.49
N TYR A 9 0.82 23.34 -15.58
CA TYR A 9 0.42 23.97 -16.85
C TYR A 9 -0.86 24.81 -16.67
N GLN A 10 -1.87 24.27 -16.00
CA GLN A 10 -3.12 24.99 -15.77
C GLN A 10 -2.93 26.24 -14.89
N CYS A 11 -2.06 26.18 -13.88
CA CYS A 11 -1.77 27.32 -13.00
C CYS A 11 -0.85 28.37 -13.64
N LEU A 12 0.17 27.95 -14.40
CA LEU A 12 1.21 28.87 -14.90
C LEU A 12 0.94 29.39 -16.30
N VAL A 13 0.14 28.70 -17.11
CA VAL A 13 -0.13 29.07 -18.50
C VAL A 13 -1.59 29.50 -18.68
N GLN A 14 -2.55 28.67 -18.27
CA GLN A 14 -3.98 28.95 -18.52
C GLN A 14 -4.59 29.99 -17.57
N ALA A 15 -4.32 29.90 -16.27
CA ALA A 15 -4.85 30.86 -15.30
C ALA A 15 -4.50 32.33 -15.64
N PRO A 16 -3.23 32.70 -15.94
CA PRO A 16 -2.92 34.08 -16.30
C PRO A 16 -3.50 34.50 -17.66
N THR A 17 -3.71 33.58 -18.62
CA THR A 17 -4.36 33.93 -19.89
C THR A 17 -5.83 34.31 -19.73
N LEU A 18 -6.51 33.75 -18.72
CA LEU A 18 -7.90 34.06 -18.41
C LEU A 18 -8.06 35.40 -17.67
N ASP A 19 -7.01 35.88 -17.00
CA ASP A 19 -7.01 37.16 -16.30
C ASP A 19 -6.99 38.37 -17.25
N VAL A 20 -6.56 38.18 -18.49
CA VAL A 20 -6.40 39.22 -19.51
C VAL A 20 -7.71 39.56 -20.24
N ASP A 21 -8.69 38.64 -20.28
CA ASP A 21 -10.01 38.85 -20.90
C ASP A 21 -11.08 39.22 -19.84
N GLU A 22 -11.49 40.49 -19.85
CA GLU A 22 -12.66 41.17 -19.25
C GLU A 22 -13.37 40.69 -17.95
N GLY A 23 -13.65 41.67 -17.09
CA GLY A 23 -14.86 41.81 -16.23
C GLY A 23 -14.99 40.90 -15.00
N ASN A 24 -14.85 39.58 -15.18
CA ASN A 24 -15.02 38.55 -14.14
C ASN A 24 -13.79 37.62 -14.04
N SER A 25 -12.67 38.07 -14.59
CA SER A 25 -11.48 37.29 -14.86
C SER A 25 -10.87 36.64 -13.60
N LEU A 26 -10.85 37.35 -12.48
CA LEU A 26 -10.39 36.81 -11.19
C LEU A 26 -11.17 35.58 -10.71
N LEU A 27 -12.49 35.55 -10.89
CA LEU A 27 -13.31 34.40 -10.47
C LEU A 27 -13.01 33.16 -11.32
N TRP A 28 -12.82 33.35 -12.63
CA TRP A 28 -12.48 32.27 -13.56
C TRP A 28 -11.07 31.73 -13.34
N SER A 29 -10.11 32.62 -13.06
CA SER A 29 -8.75 32.24 -12.68
C SER A 29 -8.74 31.39 -11.40
N ILE A 30 -9.45 31.82 -10.35
CA ILE A 30 -9.57 31.06 -9.08
C ILE A 30 -10.26 29.71 -9.31
N LEU A 31 -11.35 29.67 -10.09
CA LEU A 31 -12.06 28.44 -10.42
C LEU A 31 -11.16 27.45 -11.18
N THR A 32 -10.37 27.95 -12.14
CA THR A 32 -9.45 27.12 -12.94
C THR A 32 -8.34 26.52 -12.08
N VAL A 33 -7.77 27.29 -11.16
CA VAL A 33 -6.79 26.80 -10.17
C VAL A 33 -7.44 25.77 -9.23
N ALA A 34 -8.65 26.03 -8.73
CA ALA A 34 -9.36 25.11 -7.86
C ALA A 34 -9.67 23.77 -8.56
N PHE A 35 -10.21 23.80 -9.78
CA PHE A 35 -10.54 22.59 -10.54
C PHE A 35 -9.30 21.84 -11.02
N SER A 36 -8.21 22.53 -11.39
CA SER A 36 -6.96 21.86 -11.77
C SER A 36 -6.30 21.12 -10.60
N SER A 37 -6.55 21.55 -9.36
CA SER A 37 -6.08 20.83 -8.16
C SER A 37 -6.85 19.52 -7.90
N ALA A 38 -8.08 19.39 -8.41
CA ALA A 38 -8.94 18.22 -8.20
C ALA A 38 -8.31 16.89 -8.62
N PRO A 39 -7.68 16.72 -9.80
CA PRO A 39 -7.00 15.47 -10.15
C PRO A 39 -5.79 15.16 -9.24
N MET A 40 -5.08 16.18 -8.76
CA MET A 40 -3.96 16.02 -7.84
C MET A 40 -4.44 15.55 -6.46
N ILE A 41 -5.49 16.18 -5.93
CA ILE A 41 -6.11 15.77 -4.67
C ILE A 41 -6.72 14.37 -4.81
N SER A 42 -7.44 14.12 -5.91
CA SER A 42 -8.09 12.83 -6.16
C SER A 42 -7.07 11.70 -6.25
N THR A 43 -5.96 11.89 -6.97
CA THR A 43 -4.88 10.90 -7.00
C THR A 43 -4.31 10.67 -5.60
N GLN A 44 -4.03 11.71 -4.82
CA GLN A 44 -3.55 11.56 -3.45
C GLN A 44 -4.52 10.83 -2.51
N LEU A 45 -5.83 11.00 -2.72
CA LEU A 45 -6.86 10.32 -1.93
C LEU A 45 -7.03 8.85 -2.33
N ILE A 46 -6.93 8.55 -3.62
CA ILE A 46 -7.08 7.19 -4.16
C ILE A 46 -5.81 6.38 -3.90
N THR A 47 -4.64 6.96 -4.11
CA THR A 47 -3.37 6.32 -3.77
C THR A 47 -3.10 6.46 -2.29
N SER A 48 -3.62 5.52 -1.52
CA SER A 48 -3.12 5.19 -0.18
C SER A 48 -1.58 5.18 -0.18
N PRO A 49 -0.91 5.63 0.91
CA PRO A 49 0.55 5.60 1.00
C PRO A 49 1.10 4.23 0.55
N PHE A 50 1.94 4.25 -0.47
CA PHE A 50 2.58 3.03 -0.99
C PHE A 50 3.66 2.61 0.01
N THR A 51 3.58 1.39 0.52
CA THR A 51 4.62 0.85 1.37
C THR A 51 5.82 0.48 0.50
N SER A 52 6.95 1.14 0.74
CA SER A 52 8.22 0.86 0.07
C SER A 52 8.93 -0.33 0.69
N THR A 53 9.01 -0.37 2.03
CA THR A 53 9.66 -1.47 2.75
C THR A 53 8.86 -1.84 4.00
N VAL A 54 8.89 -3.13 4.32
CA VAL A 54 8.32 -3.69 5.55
C VAL A 54 9.48 -4.34 6.30
N ASN A 55 9.79 -3.81 7.47
CA ASN A 55 10.81 -4.36 8.36
C ASN A 55 10.12 -5.02 9.55
N VAL A 56 10.45 -6.27 9.80
CA VAL A 56 9.92 -7.02 10.94
C VAL A 56 11.00 -7.13 12.01
N PHE A 57 10.67 -6.76 13.24
CA PHE A 57 11.57 -6.90 14.38
C PHE A 57 11.51 -8.35 14.88
N ILE A 58 12.43 -9.17 14.38
CA ILE A 58 12.57 -10.57 14.76
C ILE A 58 13.32 -10.65 16.10
N PRO A 59 12.89 -11.46 17.09
CA PRO A 59 13.62 -11.64 18.34
C PRO A 59 14.98 -12.32 18.13
N PRO A 60 15.97 -12.11 19.02
CA PRO A 60 17.33 -12.64 18.84
C PRO A 60 17.37 -14.18 18.74
N GLU A 61 16.44 -14.86 19.40
CA GLU A 61 16.33 -16.33 19.36
C GLU A 61 15.95 -16.85 17.97
N ALA A 62 14.99 -16.20 17.31
CA ALA A 62 14.54 -16.56 15.97
C ALA A 62 15.53 -16.15 14.86
N ARG A 63 16.53 -15.31 15.16
CA ARG A 63 17.58 -14.92 14.20
C ARG A 63 18.69 -15.96 14.04
N LYS A 64 18.79 -16.93 14.96
CA LYS A 64 19.93 -17.86 15.00
C LYS A 64 19.96 -18.78 13.78
N ASN A 65 18.81 -19.37 13.44
CA ASN A 65 18.69 -20.39 12.39
C ASN A 65 17.41 -20.18 11.56
N ASP A 66 17.42 -20.56 10.28
CA ASP A 66 16.22 -20.48 9.41
C ASP A 66 15.04 -21.30 9.96
N LYS A 67 15.33 -22.46 10.58
CA LYS A 67 14.32 -23.31 11.21
C LYS A 67 13.64 -22.61 12.40
N ALA A 68 14.42 -21.89 13.21
CA ALA A 68 13.90 -21.13 14.35
C ALA A 68 13.09 -19.91 13.87
N LEU A 69 13.54 -19.26 12.78
CA LEU A 69 12.82 -18.17 12.14
C LEU A 69 11.45 -18.62 11.63
N ARG A 70 11.38 -19.77 10.96
CA ARG A 70 10.14 -20.36 10.44
C ARG A 70 9.18 -20.75 11.57
N GLN A 71 9.68 -21.42 12.60
CA GLN A 71 8.86 -21.79 13.75
C GLN A 71 8.28 -20.55 14.46
N TRP A 72 9.06 -19.48 14.55
CA TRP A 72 8.58 -18.21 15.08
C TRP A 72 7.59 -17.52 14.14
N SER A 73 7.79 -17.56 12.82
CA SER A 73 6.90 -16.90 11.86
C SER A 73 5.54 -17.58 11.76
N GLU A 74 5.46 -18.89 11.99
CA GLU A 74 4.19 -19.65 12.06
C GLU A 74 3.29 -19.20 13.23
N ASN A 75 3.90 -18.84 14.37
CA ASN A 75 3.19 -18.40 15.58
C ASN A 75 3.83 -17.14 16.18
N PRO A 76 3.67 -15.98 15.50
CA PRO A 76 4.28 -14.75 15.96
C PRO A 76 3.54 -14.22 17.20
N SER A 77 4.29 -13.63 18.13
CA SER A 77 3.69 -12.93 19.28
C SER A 77 2.94 -11.68 18.80
N GLY A 78 1.80 -11.35 19.41
CA GLY A 78 1.04 -10.13 19.09
C GLY A 78 1.86 -8.83 19.26
N ASP A 79 2.80 -8.82 20.20
CA ASP A 79 3.71 -7.68 20.45
C ASP A 79 4.84 -7.54 19.40
N THR A 80 4.89 -8.41 18.39
CA THR A 80 5.89 -8.30 17.32
C THR A 80 5.78 -6.95 16.63
N LEU A 81 6.88 -6.21 16.58
CA LEU A 81 6.92 -4.90 15.93
C LEU A 81 7.17 -5.04 14.43
N ILE A 82 6.38 -4.30 13.65
CA ILE A 82 6.48 -4.19 12.20
C ILE A 82 6.61 -2.70 11.86
N GLU A 83 7.70 -2.34 11.20
CA GLU A 83 7.93 -1.01 10.68
C GLU A 83 7.57 -0.95 9.20
N PHE A 84 6.61 -0.09 8.88
CA PHE A 84 6.24 0.26 7.52
C PHE A 84 6.96 1.53 7.11
N THR A 85 7.75 1.48 6.05
CA THR A 85 8.25 2.67 5.38
C THR A 85 7.34 2.97 4.21
N SER A 86 6.66 4.12 4.27
CA SER A 86 5.73 4.56 3.25
C SER A 86 6.25 5.75 2.46
N LEU A 87 5.94 5.77 1.17
CA LEU A 87 6.16 6.91 0.28
C LEU A 87 4.80 7.54 -0.04
N ARG A 88 4.74 8.87 -0.01
CA ARG A 88 3.55 9.66 -0.35
C ARG A 88 3.84 10.48 -1.61
N PHE A 89 2.97 11.45 -1.87
CA PHE A 89 3.14 12.46 -2.92
C PHE A 89 4.53 13.12 -2.86
N LEU A 90 5.00 13.48 -1.66
CA LEU A 90 6.39 13.88 -1.45
C LEU A 90 7.27 12.62 -1.26
N PRO A 91 8.46 12.57 -1.88
CA PRO A 91 9.35 11.40 -1.86
C PRO A 91 10.04 11.17 -0.51
N PHE A 92 9.60 11.86 0.55
CA PHE A 92 10.18 11.69 1.89
C PHE A 92 9.67 10.39 2.53
N PRO A 93 10.56 9.44 2.85
CA PRO A 93 10.16 8.19 3.48
C PRO A 93 9.63 8.45 4.89
N LYS A 94 8.38 8.04 5.14
CA LYS A 94 7.79 8.07 6.49
C LYS A 94 7.76 6.67 7.07
N ARG A 95 8.48 6.48 8.17
CA ARG A 95 8.52 5.23 8.94
C ARG A 95 7.43 5.22 10.00
N LYS A 96 6.76 4.10 10.17
CA LYS A 96 5.76 3.90 11.21
C LYS A 96 5.87 2.48 11.76
N THR A 97 6.21 2.39 13.04
CA THR A 97 6.29 1.13 13.78
C THR A 97 4.95 0.82 14.41
N VAL A 98 4.50 -0.42 14.24
CA VAL A 98 3.18 -0.90 14.63
C VAL A 98 3.33 -2.30 15.21
N ARG A 99 2.53 -2.64 16.23
CA ARG A 99 2.46 -4.02 16.74
C ARG A 99 1.61 -4.90 15.83
N LEU A 100 1.97 -6.16 15.71
CA LEU A 100 1.23 -7.14 14.91
C LEU A 100 -0.24 -7.20 15.34
N GLU A 101 -0.50 -7.19 16.66
CA GLU A 101 -1.84 -7.20 17.23
C GLU A 101 -2.69 -5.94 16.88
N ASP A 102 -2.06 -4.84 16.49
CA ASP A 102 -2.74 -3.61 16.09
C ASP A 102 -3.03 -3.56 14.58
N LEU A 103 -2.54 -4.54 13.81
CA LEU A 103 -2.81 -4.64 12.38
C LEU A 103 -4.08 -5.47 12.14
N ARG A 104 -4.92 -5.00 11.23
CA ARG A 104 -6.03 -5.77 10.68
C ARG A 104 -6.08 -5.68 9.18
N VAL A 105 -6.63 -6.71 8.54
CA VAL A 105 -6.98 -6.65 7.12
C VAL A 105 -8.25 -5.83 6.95
N MET A 106 -8.21 -4.86 6.05
CA MET A 106 -9.36 -4.04 5.70
C MET A 106 -10.20 -4.78 4.66
N GLN A 107 -11.52 -4.76 4.81
CA GLN A 107 -12.42 -5.34 3.80
C GLN A 107 -12.24 -4.62 2.46
N ARG A 108 -12.06 -5.40 1.39
CA ARG A 108 -11.87 -4.88 0.03
C ARG A 108 -13.20 -4.31 -0.48
N ARG A 109 -13.38 -2.98 -0.39
CA ARG A 109 -14.48 -2.25 -1.03
C ARG A 109 -14.09 -1.83 -2.45
N THR A 110 -15.06 -1.79 -3.35
CA THR A 110 -14.91 -1.30 -4.72
C THR A 110 -14.25 0.08 -4.72
N GLY A 111 -13.11 0.25 -5.39
CA GLY A 111 -12.36 1.50 -5.45
C GLY A 111 -11.31 1.74 -4.35
N ARG A 112 -11.16 0.85 -3.36
CA ARG A 112 -10.09 0.95 -2.34
C ARG A 112 -8.91 0.05 -2.67
N ILE A 113 -7.70 0.63 -2.61
CA ILE A 113 -6.44 -0.06 -2.90
C ILE A 113 -5.76 -0.58 -1.62
N ALA A 114 -5.97 0.05 -0.47
CA ALA A 114 -5.30 -0.34 0.79
C ALA A 114 -5.77 -1.69 1.35
N GLN A 115 -4.82 -2.45 1.91
CA GLN A 115 -5.04 -3.83 2.39
C GLN A 115 -5.02 -3.95 3.92
N TYR A 116 -4.16 -3.18 4.60
CA TYR A 116 -3.96 -3.28 6.05
C TYR A 116 -4.36 -1.98 6.74
N GLU A 117 -5.01 -2.08 7.90
CA GLU A 117 -5.38 -0.96 8.75
C GLU A 117 -4.71 -1.08 10.12
N TYR A 118 -4.12 0.03 10.58
CA TYR A 118 -3.64 0.21 11.93
C TYR A 118 -4.78 0.63 12.86
N LEU A 119 -5.11 -0.23 13.81
CA LEU A 119 -6.07 0.03 14.87
C LEU A 119 -5.33 0.23 16.19
N PRO A 120 -5.21 1.47 16.69
CA PRO A 120 -4.57 1.70 17.97
C PRO A 120 -5.37 1.02 19.10
N PRO A 121 -4.71 0.60 20.20
CA PRO A 121 -5.33 -0.17 21.28
C PRO A 121 -6.55 0.54 21.88
N LYS A 122 -6.53 1.88 21.97
CA LYS A 122 -7.66 2.70 22.45
C LYS A 122 -8.92 2.60 21.57
N LEU A 123 -8.77 2.29 20.29
CA LEU A 123 -9.88 2.12 19.36
C LEU A 123 -10.28 0.66 19.18
N ARG A 124 -9.47 -0.30 19.64
CA ARG A 124 -9.75 -1.74 19.55
C ARG A 124 -11.09 -2.13 20.21
N ALA A 125 -11.40 -1.52 21.36
CA ALA A 125 -12.63 -1.77 22.12
C ALA A 125 -13.89 -1.17 21.49
N ASN A 126 -13.77 -0.06 20.76
CA ASN A 126 -14.91 0.70 20.21
C ASN A 126 -15.11 0.55 18.69
N SER A 127 -14.22 -0.18 18.00
CA SER A 127 -14.21 -0.30 16.53
C SER A 127 -14.96 -1.53 16.01
N GLN A 128 -15.53 -2.36 16.87
CA GLN A 128 -16.48 -3.39 16.47
C GLN A 128 -17.80 -2.73 16.03
N GLY A 129 -17.90 -2.36 14.75
CA GLY A 129 -19.18 -2.12 14.09
C GLY A 129 -19.59 -0.67 13.81
N LYS A 130 -18.78 0.35 14.14
CA LYS A 130 -19.09 1.73 13.73
C LYS A 130 -18.35 2.09 12.44
N GLU A 131 -19.10 2.21 11.35
CA GLU A 131 -18.60 2.82 10.10
C GLU A 131 -18.01 4.19 10.43
N LEU A 132 -16.70 4.31 10.35
CA LEU A 132 -16.02 5.59 10.44
C LEU A 132 -16.53 6.45 9.28
N GLY A 133 -17.33 7.47 9.60
CA GLY A 133 -17.93 8.37 8.61
C GLY A 133 -16.93 8.88 7.57
N TRP A 134 -17.41 9.20 6.37
CA TRP A 134 -16.61 9.50 5.19
C TRP A 134 -15.44 10.50 5.42
N LEU A 135 -15.63 11.52 6.27
CA LEU A 135 -14.58 12.45 6.72
C LEU A 135 -13.46 11.76 7.52
N LYS A 136 -13.82 10.86 8.45
CA LYS A 136 -12.84 10.03 9.18
C LYS A 136 -12.21 8.96 8.30
N ALA A 137 -12.87 8.51 7.24
CA ALA A 137 -12.26 7.64 6.23
C ALA A 137 -11.21 8.40 5.39
N LEU A 138 -11.50 9.67 5.05
CA LEU A 138 -10.57 10.60 4.39
C LEU A 138 -9.32 10.88 5.26
N ILE A 139 -9.52 11.20 6.54
CA ILE A 139 -8.41 11.43 7.49
C ILE A 139 -7.74 10.10 7.90
N GLY A 140 -8.51 9.00 7.85
CA GLY A 140 -8.12 7.62 8.12
C GLY A 140 -7.12 7.04 7.14
N GLY A 141 -6.88 7.70 6.00
CA GLY A 141 -5.75 7.40 5.10
C GLY A 141 -4.36 7.44 5.78
N ARG A 142 -4.26 7.93 7.02
CA ARG A 142 -3.04 7.82 7.86
C ARG A 142 -2.86 6.46 8.55
N ARG A 143 -3.86 5.59 8.50
CA ARG A 143 -3.88 4.28 9.18
C ARG A 143 -3.93 3.11 8.23
N ALA A 144 -4.22 3.36 6.96
CA ALA A 144 -4.23 2.33 5.94
C ALA A 144 -2.85 2.20 5.30
N PHE A 145 -2.42 0.97 5.03
CA PHE A 145 -1.20 0.63 4.34
C PHE A 145 -1.53 -0.26 3.15
N TYR A 146 -0.86 0.02 2.03
CA TYR A 146 -0.88 -0.87 0.89
C TYR A 146 0.45 -1.60 0.81
N VAL A 147 0.43 -2.93 0.87
CA VAL A 147 1.59 -3.80 0.71
C VAL A 147 1.39 -4.60 -0.57
N ARG A 148 2.43 -4.76 -1.39
CA ARG A 148 2.35 -5.62 -2.57
C ARG A 148 2.58 -7.06 -2.14
N GLU A 149 1.56 -7.89 -2.34
CA GLU A 149 1.63 -9.32 -2.03
C GLU A 149 2.18 -10.10 -3.23
N GLY A 150 2.90 -11.18 -2.92
CA GLY A 150 3.40 -12.12 -3.93
C GLY A 150 4.83 -12.55 -3.68
N ALA A 151 5.12 -13.82 -3.98
CA ALA A 151 6.44 -14.41 -3.81
C ALA A 151 7.54 -13.65 -4.55
N GLN A 152 7.22 -12.92 -5.63
CA GLN A 152 8.19 -12.12 -6.39
C GLN A 152 8.81 -10.98 -5.56
N TYR A 153 8.07 -10.40 -4.61
CA TYR A 153 8.52 -9.27 -3.79
C TYR A 153 9.30 -9.71 -2.55
N THR A 154 9.24 -10.99 -2.18
CA THR A 154 9.93 -11.56 -1.01
C THR A 154 11.21 -12.33 -1.36
N LYS A 155 11.52 -12.53 -2.65
CA LYS A 155 12.72 -13.28 -3.12
C LYS A 155 14.05 -12.74 -2.58
N ASN A 156 14.17 -11.43 -2.44
CA ASN A 156 15.42 -10.77 -2.02
C ASN A 156 15.45 -10.47 -0.51
N THR A 157 14.51 -11.02 0.27
CA THR A 157 14.45 -10.78 1.71
C THR A 157 15.26 -11.81 2.49
N ARG A 158 15.74 -11.43 3.69
CA ARG A 158 16.52 -12.32 4.57
C ARG A 158 15.71 -13.50 5.15
N GLY A 159 14.39 -13.47 5.02
CA GLY A 159 13.47 -14.50 5.52
C GLY A 159 12.34 -14.73 4.52
N PRO A 160 12.59 -15.48 3.43
CA PRO A 160 11.56 -15.74 2.43
C PRO A 160 10.40 -16.52 3.06
N GLY A 161 9.18 -16.00 2.94
CA GLY A 161 7.97 -16.63 3.49
C GLY A 161 7.53 -16.09 4.84
N VAL A 162 8.42 -15.48 5.65
CA VAL A 162 8.07 -14.93 6.98
C VAL A 162 6.91 -13.94 6.90
N TRP A 163 6.91 -13.06 5.88
CA TRP A 163 5.81 -12.13 5.68
C TRP A 163 4.48 -12.83 5.39
N ASN A 164 4.49 -13.95 4.66
CA ASN A 164 3.26 -14.68 4.35
C ASN A 164 2.66 -15.30 5.62
N ASP A 165 3.49 -15.81 6.51
CA ASP A 165 3.04 -16.39 7.78
C ASP A 165 2.48 -15.31 8.72
N LEU A 166 3.15 -14.15 8.77
CA LEU A 166 2.62 -12.98 9.50
C LEU A 166 1.29 -12.51 8.94
N VAL A 167 1.15 -12.46 7.61
CA VAL A 167 -0.13 -12.12 6.95
C VAL A 167 -1.21 -13.13 7.33
N ALA A 168 -0.90 -14.43 7.36
CA ALA A 168 -1.82 -15.46 7.80
C ALA A 168 -2.25 -15.26 9.27
N ALA A 169 -1.33 -14.86 10.16
CA ALA A 169 -1.64 -14.51 11.54
C ALA A 169 -2.56 -13.27 11.66
N ILE A 170 -2.29 -12.20 10.88
CA ILE A 170 -3.13 -10.99 10.83
C ILE A 170 -4.54 -11.33 10.33
N LEU A 171 -4.64 -12.19 9.31
CA LEU A 171 -5.93 -12.65 8.77
C LEU A 171 -6.75 -13.42 9.79
N LYS A 172 -6.11 -14.39 10.46
CA LYS A 172 -6.72 -15.17 11.54
C LYS A 172 -7.23 -14.24 12.66
N GLN A 173 -6.46 -13.22 13.01
CA GLN A 173 -6.86 -12.23 14.00
C GLN A 173 -8.03 -11.34 13.53
N SER A 174 -8.05 -10.97 12.25
CA SER A 174 -9.10 -10.12 11.67
C SER A 174 -10.42 -10.85 11.41
N GLY A 175 -10.46 -12.19 11.56
CA GLY A 175 -11.63 -13.01 11.24
C GLY A 175 -11.95 -13.04 9.73
N TYR A 176 -11.04 -12.54 8.89
CA TYR A 176 -11.23 -12.45 7.45
C TYR A 176 -10.71 -13.71 6.78
N LYS A 177 -11.57 -14.42 6.03
CA LYS A 177 -11.15 -15.53 5.17
C LYS A 177 -10.47 -14.96 3.93
N MET A 178 -9.26 -15.40 3.62
CA MET A 178 -8.57 -15.05 2.38
C MET A 178 -9.49 -15.33 1.18
N PRO A 179 -9.72 -14.37 0.26
CA PRO A 179 -10.02 -14.76 -1.11
C PRO A 179 -8.84 -15.59 -1.60
N GLU A 180 -9.09 -16.74 -2.21
CA GLU A 180 -8.01 -17.58 -2.74
C GLU A 180 -7.00 -16.72 -3.52
N PRO A 181 -5.69 -16.99 -3.37
CA PRO A 181 -4.69 -16.26 -4.13
C PRO A 181 -5.10 -16.35 -5.59
N VAL A 182 -5.40 -15.21 -6.21
CA VAL A 182 -5.62 -15.15 -7.66
C VAL A 182 -4.33 -15.72 -8.23
N LYS A 183 -4.39 -16.96 -8.72
CA LYS A 183 -3.30 -17.58 -9.46
C LYS A 183 -3.08 -16.66 -10.65
N LEU A 184 -2.14 -15.72 -10.51
CA LEU A 184 -1.62 -14.95 -11.63
C LEU A 184 -1.23 -16.02 -12.63
N LYS A 185 -1.97 -16.13 -13.74
CA LYS A 185 -1.67 -17.07 -14.81
C LYS A 185 -0.19 -16.93 -15.06
N THR A 186 0.58 -17.93 -14.64
CA THR A 186 2.02 -17.96 -14.82
C THR A 186 2.20 -17.68 -16.30
N ALA A 187 2.91 -16.62 -16.66
CA ALA A 187 3.16 -16.31 -18.06
C ALA A 187 3.61 -17.61 -18.73
N PRO A 188 3.02 -17.98 -19.89
CA PRO A 188 3.36 -19.23 -20.54
C PRO A 188 4.88 -19.30 -20.64
N ARG A 189 5.45 -20.39 -20.12
CA ARG A 189 6.90 -20.64 -20.16
C ARG A 189 7.36 -20.31 -21.58
N PRO A 190 8.43 -19.49 -21.76
CA PRO A 190 8.98 -19.32 -23.09
C PRO A 190 9.26 -20.72 -23.63
N VAL A 191 8.64 -21.04 -24.77
CA VAL A 191 8.81 -22.33 -25.44
C VAL A 191 10.31 -22.48 -25.62
N SER A 192 10.90 -23.45 -24.91
CA SER A 192 12.30 -23.79 -25.09
C SER A 192 12.50 -24.00 -26.58
N ARG A 193 13.37 -23.20 -27.21
CA ARG A 193 13.79 -23.39 -28.60
C ARG A 193 14.09 -24.87 -28.77
N ARG A 194 13.24 -25.59 -29.52
CA ARG A 194 13.53 -26.96 -29.92
C ARG A 194 14.86 -26.87 -30.67
N LYS A 195 15.90 -27.55 -30.17
CA LYS A 195 17.11 -27.77 -30.98
C LYS A 195 16.65 -28.47 -32.27
N PRO A 196 17.05 -27.98 -33.45
CA PRO A 196 16.72 -28.66 -34.69
C PRO A 196 17.33 -30.07 -34.67
N PRO A 197 16.60 -31.10 -35.13
CA PRO A 197 17.14 -32.44 -35.24
C PRO A 197 18.22 -32.44 -36.33
N GLY A 198 19.46 -32.74 -35.98
CA GLY A 198 20.54 -32.92 -36.97
C GLY A 198 21.94 -32.40 -36.63
N GLN A 199 22.24 -31.98 -35.41
CA GLN A 199 23.64 -31.73 -35.01
C GLN A 199 24.13 -32.84 -34.07
N LEU A 200 24.83 -33.81 -34.65
CA LEU A 200 25.74 -34.72 -33.96
C LEU A 200 27.09 -34.02 -33.81
N ARG A 201 27.49 -33.90 -32.53
CA ARG A 201 28.82 -33.58 -31.94
C ARG A 201 29.54 -32.32 -32.40
#